data_AF-A0A8R1DV78-F1
#
_entry.id   AF-A0A8R1DV78-F1
#
_cell.length_a   1.000
_cell.length_b   1.000
_cell.length_c   1.000
_cell.angle_alpha   90.00
_cell.angle_beta   90.00
_cell.angle_gamma   90.00
#
_symmetry.space_group_name_H-M   'P 1'
#
loop_
_entity.id
_entity.type
_entity.pdbx_description
1 polymer ?
#
loop_
_entity_poly.entity_id
_entity_poly.type
_entity_poly.pdbx_seq_one_letter_code
_entity_poly.pdbx_strand_id
1 'polypeptide(L)'
;MTYRSDSDVFSPYGAIFRKNKTDENLTKIWESKTKNTLWLVSNGLRTNNKRKELVERLKEKGMDIDLYGKLYQQPPNCPRYGASDDCEREFQSPYKFTIAFENNNCKGYVTEKFWKKADLYKMVPIVMTRDIYQSLNVNNSLN
;
A
#
# COMPACT_ATOMS: atom_id res chain seq x y z
N MET A 1 9.54 17.56 -13.80
CA MET A 1 8.46 17.23 -12.84
C MET A 1 8.86 15.98 -12.07
N THR A 2 8.87 16.01 -10.74
CA THR A 2 9.17 14.83 -9.91
C THR A 2 8.46 14.90 -8.55
N TYR A 3 8.40 13.78 -7.84
CA TYR A 3 7.75 13.65 -6.53
C TYR A 3 8.52 14.33 -5.38
N ARG A 4 9.74 14.79 -5.62
CA ARG A 4 10.55 15.44 -4.57
C ARG A 4 10.06 16.86 -4.30
N SER A 5 9.86 17.18 -3.03
CA SER A 5 9.40 18.51 -2.60
C SER A 5 10.42 19.63 -2.84
N ASP A 6 11.69 19.30 -3.06
CA ASP A 6 12.78 20.23 -3.37
C ASP A 6 13.10 20.29 -4.87
N SER A 7 12.18 19.86 -5.73
CA SER A 7 12.33 19.96 -7.18
C SER A 7 11.69 21.23 -7.74
N ASP A 8 12.19 21.69 -8.90
CA ASP A 8 11.65 22.87 -9.59
C ASP A 8 10.16 22.75 -9.94
N VAL A 9 9.71 21.52 -10.24
CA VAL A 9 8.30 21.22 -10.49
C VAL A 9 7.88 19.98 -9.69
N PHE A 10 7.27 20.24 -8.53
CA PHE A 10 6.77 19.24 -7.60
C PHE A 10 5.48 18.59 -8.08
N SER A 11 5.48 17.26 -8.19
CA SER A 11 4.34 16.42 -8.61
C SER A 11 4.30 15.15 -7.75
N PRO A 12 3.71 15.21 -6.54
CA PRO A 12 3.62 14.06 -5.65
C PRO A 12 2.55 13.06 -6.13
N TYR A 13 2.69 11.80 -5.73
CA TYR A 13 1.68 10.76 -6.03
C TYR A 13 0.41 10.88 -5.17
N GLY A 14 0.46 11.64 -4.08
CA GLY A 14 -0.65 11.86 -3.17
C GLY A 14 -0.30 12.82 -2.04
N ALA A 15 -1.31 13.25 -1.30
CA ALA A 15 -1.16 14.18 -0.19
C ALA A 15 -2.26 13.97 0.85
N ILE A 16 -1.98 14.35 2.10
CA ILE A 16 -2.98 14.38 3.16
C ILE A 16 -3.68 15.72 3.16
N PHE A 17 -5.00 15.67 3.15
CA PHE A 17 -5.85 16.84 3.36
C PHE A 17 -6.72 16.61 4.59
N ARG A 18 -6.88 17.65 5.39
CA ARG A 18 -7.85 17.62 6.49
C ARG A 18 -9.24 17.60 5.89
N LYS A 19 -9.89 16.44 5.94
CA LYS A 19 -11.31 16.33 5.59
C LYS A 19 -12.15 16.83 6.77
N ASN A 20 -13.24 17.54 6.49
CA ASN A 20 -14.29 17.72 7.50
C ASN A 20 -14.79 16.33 7.91
N LYS A 21 -15.14 16.15 9.20
CA LYS A 21 -15.60 14.85 9.72
C LYS A 21 -16.64 14.26 8.76
N THR A 22 -16.26 13.22 8.05
CA THR A 22 -17.17 12.42 7.24
C THR A 22 -17.74 11.32 8.10
N ASP A 23 -19.03 11.02 7.92
CA ASP A 23 -19.76 9.93 8.59
C ASP A 23 -19.33 8.53 8.09
N GLU A 24 -18.07 8.34 7.68
CA GLU A 24 -17.57 7.00 7.37
C GLU A 24 -17.48 6.20 8.67
N ASN A 25 -18.31 5.16 8.78
CA ASN A 25 -18.28 4.24 9.90
C ASN A 25 -17.06 3.30 9.78
N LEU A 26 -15.92 3.76 10.30
CA LEU A 26 -14.65 3.03 10.27
C LEU A 26 -14.76 1.68 10.99
N THR A 27 -15.55 1.58 12.05
CA THR A 27 -15.79 0.32 12.77
C THR A 27 -16.43 -0.71 11.86
N LYS A 28 -17.51 -0.35 11.14
CA LYS A 28 -18.17 -1.23 10.18
C LYS A 28 -17.24 -1.65 9.04
N ILE A 29 -16.41 -0.72 8.55
CA ILE A 29 -15.41 -1.03 7.52
C ILE A 29 -14.41 -2.05 8.06
N TRP A 30 -13.90 -1.87 9.28
CA TRP A 30 -12.96 -2.79 9.91
C TRP A 30 -13.57 -4.18 10.13
N GLU A 31 -14.81 -4.25 10.59
CA GLU A 31 -15.55 -5.50 10.81
C GLU A 31 -15.80 -6.26 9.50
N SER A 32 -15.97 -5.55 8.37
CA SER A 32 -16.10 -6.19 7.06
C SER A 32 -14.80 -6.80 6.51
N LYS A 33 -13.64 -6.52 7.12
CA LYS A 33 -12.34 -7.05 6.68
C LYS A 33 -12.19 -8.51 7.09
N THR A 34 -12.23 -9.42 6.13
CA THR A 34 -12.15 -10.88 6.34
C THR A 34 -10.75 -11.46 6.16
N LYS A 35 -9.82 -10.72 5.54
CA LYS A 35 -8.44 -11.16 5.28
C LYS A 35 -7.42 -10.33 6.02
N ASN A 36 -6.24 -10.91 6.26
CA ASN A 36 -5.23 -10.28 7.10
C ASN A 36 -4.32 -9.32 6.31
N THR A 37 -3.28 -9.83 5.62
CA THR A 37 -2.30 -8.99 4.91
C THR A 37 -2.19 -9.35 3.43
N LEU A 38 -2.21 -8.34 2.56
CA LEU A 38 -1.94 -8.50 1.13
C LEU A 38 -0.60 -7.88 0.73
N TRP A 39 0.21 -8.65 0.00
CA TRP A 39 1.28 -8.10 -0.83
C TRP A 39 1.01 -8.34 -2.33
N LEU A 40 0.45 -7.30 -2.97
CA LEU A 40 0.23 -7.26 -4.41
C LEU A 40 1.43 -6.58 -5.09
N VAL A 41 2.17 -7.32 -5.90
CA VAL A 41 3.44 -6.88 -6.47
C VAL A 41 3.57 -7.15 -7.97
N SER A 42 3.88 -6.12 -8.73
CA SER A 42 3.83 -6.15 -10.19
C SER A 42 5.20 -6.01 -10.88
N ASN A 43 6.24 -5.57 -10.15
CA ASN A 43 7.61 -5.48 -10.69
C ASN A 43 8.40 -6.78 -10.48
N GLY A 44 9.54 -6.90 -11.17
CA GLY A 44 10.39 -8.10 -11.14
C GLY A 44 11.32 -8.18 -9.92
N LEU A 45 12.16 -9.23 -9.90
CA LEU A 45 13.12 -9.56 -8.83
C LEU A 45 14.27 -8.55 -8.62
N ARG A 46 14.37 -7.51 -9.44
CA ARG A 46 15.48 -6.55 -9.41
C ARG A 46 15.06 -5.26 -8.72
N THR A 47 14.94 -5.33 -7.39
CA THR A 47 14.83 -4.14 -6.54
C THR A 47 15.97 -4.12 -5.55
N ASN A 48 16.70 -3.01 -5.46
CA ASN A 48 17.93 -2.91 -4.67
C ASN A 48 17.68 -2.83 -3.15
N ASN A 49 16.43 -2.76 -2.71
CA ASN A 49 16.07 -2.56 -1.31
C ASN A 49 15.65 -3.83 -0.55
N LYS A 50 15.89 -5.02 -1.12
CA LYS A 50 15.62 -6.34 -0.48
C LYS A 50 14.18 -6.55 0.01
N ARG A 51 13.22 -5.74 -0.47
CA ARG A 51 11.82 -5.79 -0.01
C ARG A 51 11.19 -7.18 -0.17
N LYS A 52 11.59 -7.94 -1.20
CA LYS A 52 11.13 -9.32 -1.42
C LYS A 52 11.61 -10.25 -0.31
N GLU A 53 12.92 -10.27 -0.06
CA GLU A 53 13.54 -11.08 0.99
C GLU A 53 12.91 -10.78 2.35
N LEU A 54 12.63 -9.50 2.63
CA LEU A 54 11.96 -9.11 3.88
C LEU A 54 10.54 -9.69 3.98
N VAL A 55 9.72 -9.59 2.93
CA VAL A 55 8.34 -10.13 2.97
C VAL A 55 8.34 -11.65 3.08
N GLU A 56 9.23 -12.33 2.36
CA GLU A 56 9.38 -13.79 2.44
C GLU A 56 9.77 -14.21 3.87
N ARG A 57 10.74 -13.53 4.49
CA ARG A 57 11.11 -13.77 5.89
C ARG A 57 9.97 -13.49 6.87
N LEU A 58 9.18 -12.43 6.66
CA LEU A 58 8.03 -12.15 7.53
C LEU A 58 7.00 -13.29 7.45
N LYS A 59 6.73 -13.80 6.24
CA LYS A 59 5.84 -14.95 6.04
C LYS A 59 6.41 -16.22 6.68
N GLU A 60 7.70 -16.50 6.49
CA GLU A 60 8.40 -17.64 7.13
C GLU A 60 8.36 -17.58 8.66
N LYS A 61 8.37 -16.37 9.24
CA LYS A 61 8.24 -16.15 10.68
C LYS A 61 6.79 -16.22 11.19
N GLY A 62 5.83 -16.54 10.33
CA GLY A 62 4.44 -16.81 10.71
C GLY A 62 3.46 -15.67 10.44
N MET A 63 3.88 -14.61 9.75
CA MET A 63 2.94 -13.57 9.34
C MET A 63 2.02 -14.09 8.21
N ASP A 64 0.71 -13.94 8.40
CA ASP A 64 -0.29 -14.32 7.40
C ASP A 64 -0.35 -13.28 6.26
N ILE A 65 0.34 -13.61 5.16
CA ILE A 65 0.52 -12.74 4.00
C ILE A 65 0.09 -13.48 2.72
N ASP A 66 -0.94 -12.95 2.07
CA ASP A 66 -1.34 -13.36 0.72
C ASP A 66 -0.44 -12.69 -0.33
N LEU A 67 0.12 -13.50 -1.21
CA LEU A 67 1.10 -13.09 -2.22
C LEU A 67 0.46 -13.13 -3.60
N TYR A 68 0.35 -11.96 -4.25
CA TYR A 68 -0.28 -11.83 -5.56
C TYR A 68 0.53 -10.93 -6.50
N GLY A 69 0.31 -11.11 -7.80
CA GLY A 69 0.86 -10.28 -8.87
C GLY A 69 1.86 -11.03 -9.74
N LYS A 70 2.79 -10.31 -10.38
CA LYS A 70 3.65 -10.88 -11.45
C LYS A 70 4.58 -11.98 -10.96
N LEU A 71 5.06 -11.85 -9.74
CA LEU A 71 6.02 -12.78 -9.13
C LEU A 71 5.35 -13.99 -8.48
N TYR A 72 4.02 -13.94 -8.32
CA TYR A 72 3.23 -14.93 -7.61
C TYR A 72 2.03 -15.32 -8.48
N GLN A 73 0.92 -15.70 -7.85
CA GLN A 73 -0.32 -15.98 -8.55
C GLN A 73 -1.07 -14.69 -8.93
N GLN A 74 -1.87 -14.74 -9.99
CA GLN A 74 -2.72 -13.61 -10.39
C GLN A 74 -3.87 -13.43 -9.39
N PRO A 75 -4.32 -12.20 -9.12
CA PRO A 75 -5.55 -11.96 -8.39
C PRO A 75 -6.73 -12.67 -9.08
N PRO A 76 -7.53 -13.47 -8.35
CA PRO A 76 -8.68 -14.15 -8.93
C PRO A 76 -9.68 -13.10 -9.42
N ASN A 77 -10.18 -13.30 -10.65
CA ASN A 77 -11.14 -12.42 -11.32
C ASN A 77 -10.70 -10.95 -11.43
N CYS A 78 -9.41 -10.66 -11.20
CA CYS A 78 -8.88 -9.32 -11.35
C CYS A 78 -7.58 -9.29 -12.17
N PRO A 79 -7.70 -9.23 -13.50
CA PRO A 79 -6.53 -9.26 -14.37
C PRO A 79 -5.70 -8.00 -14.19
N ARG A 80 -4.38 -8.14 -14.27
CA ARG A 80 -3.47 -7.00 -14.13
C ARG A 80 -3.72 -5.89 -15.16
N TYR A 81 -4.05 -6.25 -16.39
CA TYR A 81 -4.28 -5.31 -17.48
C TYR A 81 -5.76 -5.24 -17.79
N GLY A 82 -6.30 -4.02 -17.87
CA GLY A 82 -7.73 -3.80 -18.12
C GLY A 82 -8.64 -4.08 -16.92
N ALA A 83 -8.10 -4.27 -15.70
CA ALA A 83 -8.94 -4.28 -14.51
C ALA A 83 -9.61 -2.93 -14.32
N SER A 84 -10.91 -2.97 -13.97
CA SER A 84 -11.64 -1.80 -13.50
C SER A 84 -11.23 -1.45 -12.07
N ASP A 85 -11.48 -0.20 -11.66
CA ASP A 85 -11.28 0.18 -10.26
C ASP A 85 -12.19 -0.61 -9.30
N ASP A 86 -13.37 -1.04 -9.74
CA ASP A 86 -14.28 -1.88 -8.96
C ASP A 86 -13.68 -3.26 -8.71
N CYS A 87 -13.07 -3.84 -9.73
CA CYS A 87 -12.35 -5.10 -9.62
C CYS A 87 -11.22 -5.03 -8.57
N GLU A 88 -10.39 -3.99 -8.64
CA GLU A 88 -9.33 -3.81 -7.66
C GLU A 88 -9.88 -3.59 -6.24
N ARG A 89 -10.99 -2.84 -6.12
CA ARG A 89 -11.67 -2.59 -4.86
C ARG A 89 -12.22 -3.87 -4.26
N GLU A 90 -12.94 -4.68 -5.03
CA GLU A 90 -13.49 -5.96 -4.57
C GLU A 90 -12.40 -6.91 -4.13
N PHE A 91 -11.29 -6.98 -4.87
CA PHE A 91 -10.17 -7.84 -4.52
C PHE A 91 -9.40 -7.38 -3.28
N GLN A 92 -9.16 -6.07 -3.11
CA GLN A 92 -8.28 -5.54 -2.05
C GLN A 92 -9.00 -5.13 -0.77
N SER A 93 -10.27 -4.70 -0.86
CA SER A 93 -11.03 -4.22 0.31
C SER A 93 -11.26 -5.26 1.42
N PRO A 94 -11.26 -6.59 1.17
CA PRO A 94 -11.35 -7.58 2.24
C PRO A 94 -10.14 -7.62 3.20
N TYR A 95 -8.99 -7.07 2.82
CA TYR A 95 -7.78 -7.12 3.65
C TYR A 95 -7.71 -5.97 4.65
N LYS A 96 -7.23 -6.29 5.86
CA LYS A 96 -6.91 -5.31 6.92
C LYS A 96 -5.63 -4.55 6.61
N PHE A 97 -4.58 -5.28 6.25
CA PHE A 97 -3.24 -4.75 6.05
C PHE A 97 -2.78 -4.91 4.62
N THR A 98 -1.88 -4.04 4.21
CA THR A 98 -1.15 -4.20 2.95
C THR A 98 0.31 -3.89 3.10
N ILE A 99 1.15 -4.67 2.44
CA ILE A 99 2.56 -4.35 2.33
C ILE A 99 2.72 -3.32 1.19
N ALA A 100 3.01 -2.08 1.57
CA ALA A 100 3.16 -0.93 0.68
C ALA A 100 4.63 -0.60 0.41
N PHE A 101 5.47 -1.64 0.31
CA PHE A 101 6.90 -1.48 0.10
C PHE A 101 7.21 -0.94 -1.30
N GLU A 102 7.83 0.23 -1.32
CA GLU A 102 8.30 0.88 -2.54
C GLU A 102 9.47 0.15 -3.18
N ASN A 103 9.73 0.48 -4.44
CA ASN A 103 10.78 -0.20 -5.22
C ASN A 103 12.19 0.25 -4.81
N ASN A 104 12.30 1.44 -4.23
CA ASN A 104 13.53 2.05 -3.73
C ASN A 104 13.22 2.83 -2.44
N ASN A 105 14.22 2.99 -1.58
CA ASN A 105 14.09 3.71 -0.30
C ASN A 105 14.54 5.16 -0.48
N CYS A 106 13.75 5.96 -1.19
CA CYS A 106 14.09 7.35 -1.51
C CYS A 106 13.24 8.33 -0.68
N LYS A 107 13.84 9.45 -0.27
CA LYS A 107 13.14 10.52 0.45
C LYS A 107 11.95 11.03 -0.35
N GLY A 108 10.75 11.01 0.25
CA GLY A 108 9.50 11.46 -0.37
C GLY A 108 8.94 10.53 -1.46
N TYR A 109 9.58 9.39 -1.74
CA TYR A 109 9.08 8.43 -2.73
C TYR A 109 7.97 7.56 -2.12
N VAL A 110 6.74 8.07 -2.14
CA VAL A 110 5.55 7.37 -1.65
C VAL A 110 4.48 7.42 -2.73
N THR A 111 4.06 6.25 -3.22
CA THR A 111 3.30 6.10 -4.46
C THR A 111 1.86 5.60 -4.23
N GLU A 112 1.18 5.17 -5.30
CA GLU A 112 -0.13 4.54 -5.24
C GLU A 112 -0.19 3.34 -4.29
N LYS A 113 0.94 2.67 -4.07
CA LYS A 113 1.04 1.53 -3.14
C LYS A 113 0.64 1.89 -1.71
N PHE A 114 0.87 3.14 -1.31
CA PHE A 114 0.40 3.68 -0.05
C PHE A 114 -0.95 4.38 -0.23
N TRP A 115 -1.00 5.39 -1.10
CA TRP A 115 -2.14 6.31 -1.17
C TRP A 115 -3.44 5.64 -1.59
N LYS A 116 -3.42 4.86 -2.68
CA LYS A 116 -4.63 4.19 -3.20
C LYS A 116 -5.16 3.18 -2.18
N LYS A 117 -4.27 2.46 -1.51
CA LYS A 117 -4.65 1.40 -0.56
C LYS A 117 -5.18 1.95 0.76
N ALA A 118 -4.56 3.02 1.27
CA ALA A 118 -5.02 3.69 2.48
C ALA A 118 -6.40 4.35 2.25
N ASP A 119 -6.56 5.08 1.15
CA ASP A 119 -7.75 5.89 0.91
C ASP A 119 -8.90 5.09 0.30
N LEU A 120 -8.69 4.44 -0.86
CA LEU A 120 -9.79 3.80 -1.60
C LEU A 120 -10.18 2.44 -1.02
N TYR A 121 -9.21 1.67 -0.53
CA TYR A 121 -9.43 0.31 -0.03
C TYR A 121 -9.47 0.22 1.49
N LYS A 122 -9.21 1.34 2.18
CA LYS A 122 -9.25 1.44 3.64
C LYS A 122 -8.39 0.35 4.32
N MET A 123 -7.22 0.08 3.73
CA MET A 123 -6.24 -0.88 4.27
C MET A 123 -5.21 -0.10 5.09
N VAL A 124 -4.66 -0.72 6.13
CA VAL A 124 -3.55 -0.16 6.91
C VAL A 124 -2.23 -0.50 6.19
N PRO A 125 -1.46 0.50 5.70
CA PRO A 125 -0.21 0.24 5.00
C PRO A 125 0.93 -0.10 5.96
N ILE A 126 1.61 -1.20 5.69
CA ILE A 126 2.88 -1.60 6.30
C ILE A 126 3.99 -1.13 5.35
N VAL A 127 4.87 -0.26 5.86
CA VAL A 127 5.91 0.42 5.10
C VAL A 127 7.29 0.04 5.62
N MET A 128 8.33 0.11 4.78
CA MET A 128 9.68 -0.33 5.17
C MET A 128 10.30 0.60 6.21
N THR A 129 10.17 1.91 6.01
CA THR A 129 10.80 2.91 6.87
C THR A 129 9.82 4.03 7.17
N ARG A 130 9.74 4.42 8.44
CA ARG A 130 8.76 5.41 8.94
C ARG A 130 9.17 6.84 8.64
N ASP A 131 10.47 7.11 8.66
CA ASP A 131 11.09 8.41 8.39
C ASP A 131 10.64 9.02 7.05
N ILE A 132 10.49 8.21 6.01
CA ILE A 132 9.99 8.65 4.70
C ILE A 132 8.58 9.25 4.81
N TYR A 133 7.71 8.69 5.64
CA TYR A 133 6.29 9.06 5.75
C TYR A 133 6.03 10.18 6.77
N GLN A 134 6.90 10.33 7.77
CA GLN A 134 6.81 11.44 8.74
C GLN A 134 6.91 12.80 8.05
N SER A 135 7.75 12.90 7.01
CA SER A 135 7.88 14.12 6.20
C SER A 135 6.62 14.48 5.39
N LEU A 136 5.63 13.58 5.34
CA LEU A 136 4.39 13.75 4.59
C LEU A 136 3.18 14.03 5.49
N ASN A 137 3.39 14.38 6.77
CA ASN A 137 2.36 14.59 7.78
C ASN A 137 1.43 13.39 8.00
N VAL A 138 1.93 12.18 7.74
CA VAL A 138 1.21 10.93 8.07
C VAL A 138 1.34 10.69 9.57
N ASN A 139 0.22 10.77 10.29
CA ASN A 139 0.19 10.49 11.74
C ASN A 139 0.40 9.00 12.04
N ASN A 140 0.87 8.70 13.26
CA ASN A 140 1.07 7.34 13.71
C ASN A 140 -0.26 6.61 13.89
N SER A 141 -0.27 5.33 13.54
CA SER A 141 -1.44 4.45 13.75
C SER A 141 -1.43 3.75 15.12
N LEU A 142 -0.28 3.76 15.81
CA LEU A 142 -0.09 3.19 17.14
C LEU A 142 0.37 4.32 18.05
N ASN A 143 -0.40 4.57 19.12
CA ASN A 143 -0.05 5.46 20.22
C ASN A 143 0.56 4.65 21.36
#